data_AF-A0A1F8NHI7-F1
#
_entry.id   AF-A0A1F8NHI7-F1
#
_cell.length_a   1.000
_cell.length_b   1.000
_cell.length_c   1.000
_cell.angle_alpha   90.00
_cell.angle_beta   90.00
_cell.angle_gamma   90.00
#
_symmetry.space_group_name_H-M   'P 1'
#
loop_
_entity.id
_entity.type
_entity.pdbx_description
1 polymer ?
#
loop_
_entity_poly.entity_id
_entity_poly.type
_entity_poly.pdbx_seq_one_letter_code
_entity_poly.pdbx_strand_id
1 'polypeptide(L)'
;MRTLRSFIPYDQATVYYNDIDEGRSLIVWFVDPDLDPRASQEEVEEHFAIAVADAILLAFQLNDHVYPCLAEVFEAVFAVVVDQEYNAWFGGHILTRSLAPVSEPTLSQFDSAEIEPVYMRQEAPETWADEEPEAGACLWPQVRRSLRTLEDAQRGLEGSYLFTDETGVHVWTQREVAGDASTVFFELWDLAPELACLVPEPDWVWVTVVDYRGQMTLFGRVPGEAVRSETYPGAFIEQFEARGP
;
A
#
# COMPACT_ATOMS: atom_id res chain seq x y z
N MET A 1 13.27 -10.38 10.17
CA MET A 1 13.15 -10.03 8.75
C MET A 1 14.54 -9.82 8.13
N ARG A 2 15.23 -10.87 7.63
CA ARG A 2 15.93 -10.68 6.35
C ARG A 2 14.78 -10.33 5.40
N THR A 3 14.72 -9.06 5.02
CA THR A 3 13.46 -8.40 4.71
C THR A 3 12.86 -9.06 3.48
N LEU A 4 11.59 -9.52 3.52
CA LEU A 4 10.87 -10.00 2.32
C LEU A 4 11.04 -9.02 1.14
N ARG A 5 11.18 -7.74 1.47
CA ARG A 5 11.60 -6.66 0.57
C ARG A 5 12.80 -6.97 -0.34
N SER A 6 13.80 -7.74 0.09
CA SER A 6 14.97 -8.09 -0.73
C SER A 6 14.66 -9.06 -1.87
N PHE A 7 13.50 -9.71 -1.83
CA PHE A 7 13.01 -10.59 -2.90
C PHE A 7 12.05 -9.86 -3.86
N ILE A 8 11.75 -8.59 -3.60
CA ILE A 8 10.87 -7.80 -4.45
C ILE A 8 11.71 -7.04 -5.49
N PRO A 9 11.53 -7.31 -6.79
CA PRO A 9 12.40 -6.80 -7.86
C PRO A 9 12.14 -5.32 -8.23
N TYR A 10 11.13 -4.70 -7.62
CA TYR A 10 10.77 -3.30 -7.88
C TYR A 10 11.58 -2.33 -7.01
N ASP A 11 12.03 -1.22 -7.61
CA ASP A 11 12.80 -0.18 -6.91
C ASP A 11 11.97 0.48 -5.80
N GLN A 12 10.71 0.77 -6.10
CA GLN A 12 9.76 1.35 -5.16
C GLN A 12 8.77 0.28 -4.70
N ALA A 13 9.00 -0.29 -3.51
CA ALA A 13 8.07 -1.25 -2.91
C ALA A 13 8.03 -1.15 -1.38
N THR A 14 6.83 -1.31 -0.82
CA THR A 14 6.53 -1.31 0.61
C THR A 14 6.00 -2.70 0.98
N VAL A 15 6.49 -3.26 2.09
CA VAL A 15 6.10 -4.59 2.56
C VAL A 15 5.92 -4.57 4.06
N TYR A 16 4.74 -4.94 4.51
CA TYR A 16 4.41 -5.14 5.91
C TYR A 16 3.29 -6.19 6.00
N TYR A 17 2.82 -6.48 7.21
CA TYR A 17 1.67 -7.37 7.38
C TYR A 17 0.72 -6.87 8.45
N ASN A 18 -0.53 -7.27 8.34
CA ASN A 18 -1.51 -7.12 9.39
C ASN A 18 -2.45 -8.32 9.44
N ASP A 19 -3.25 -8.34 10.50
CA ASP A 19 -4.21 -9.36 10.84
C ASP A 19 -5.54 -8.63 11.11
N ILE A 20 -6.45 -8.73 10.13
CA ILE A 20 -7.74 -8.05 10.05
C ILE A 20 -8.81 -9.13 9.87
N ASP A 21 -9.91 -9.07 10.63
CA ASP A 21 -11.03 -10.03 10.55
C ASP A 21 -10.62 -11.51 10.62
N GLU A 22 -9.64 -11.83 11.47
CA GLU A 22 -9.02 -13.17 11.63
C GLU A 22 -8.18 -13.66 10.44
N GLY A 23 -8.03 -12.84 9.40
CA GLY A 23 -7.20 -13.13 8.23
C GLY A 23 -5.88 -12.37 8.25
N ARG A 24 -4.76 -13.11 8.29
CA ARG A 24 -3.42 -12.51 8.24
C ARG A 24 -2.97 -12.33 6.78
N SER A 25 -2.73 -11.09 6.38
CA SER A 25 -2.28 -10.74 5.02
C SER A 25 -0.87 -10.17 5.01
N LEU A 26 -0.06 -10.59 4.04
CA LEU A 26 1.18 -9.89 3.68
C LEU A 26 0.83 -8.79 2.68
N ILE A 27 1.00 -7.53 3.06
CA ILE A 27 0.72 -6.38 2.20
C ILE A 27 1.98 -6.07 1.39
N VAL A 28 1.79 -5.98 0.07
CA VAL A 28 2.84 -5.65 -0.88
C VAL A 28 2.34 -4.57 -1.82
N TRP A 29 2.89 -3.37 -1.70
CA TRP A 29 2.69 -2.29 -2.66
C TRP A 29 3.95 -2.12 -3.50
N PHE A 30 3.81 -1.94 -4.81
CA PHE A 30 4.95 -1.67 -5.68
C PHE A 30 4.60 -0.84 -6.91
N VAL A 31 5.59 -0.09 -7.39
CA VAL A 31 5.55 0.63 -8.67
C VAL A 31 6.05 -0.29 -9.76
N ASP A 32 5.20 -0.53 -10.75
CA ASP A 32 5.51 -1.31 -11.93
C ASP A 32 5.94 -0.38 -13.08
N PRO A 33 7.20 -0.49 -13.56
CA PRO A 33 7.70 0.36 -14.62
C PRO A 33 7.12 0.02 -16.01
N ASP A 34 6.44 -1.12 -16.18
CA ASP A 34 5.88 -1.55 -17.47
C ASP A 34 4.44 -1.06 -17.68
N LEU A 35 3.82 -0.44 -16.67
CA LEU A 35 2.50 0.19 -16.77
C LEU A 35 2.64 1.62 -17.33
N ASP A 36 1.82 1.98 -18.32
CA ASP A 36 1.83 3.31 -18.92
C ASP A 36 0.83 4.23 -18.20
N PRO A 37 1.29 5.27 -17.48
CA PRO A 37 0.41 6.23 -16.80
C PRO A 37 -0.39 7.08 -17.78
N ARG A 38 -0.08 7.03 -19.09
CA ARG A 38 -0.81 7.70 -20.17
C ARG A 38 -1.61 6.74 -21.04
N ALA A 39 -1.81 5.50 -20.61
CA ALA A 39 -2.60 4.52 -21.31
C ALA A 39 -3.98 5.09 -21.69
N SER A 40 -4.34 4.97 -22.95
CA SER A 40 -5.67 5.33 -23.43
C SER A 40 -6.72 4.36 -22.92
N GLN A 41 -8.01 4.74 -23.05
CA GLN A 41 -9.12 3.86 -22.67
C GLN A 41 -9.10 2.50 -23.39
N GLU A 42 -8.53 2.44 -24.61
CA GLU A 42 -8.40 1.19 -25.39
C GLU A 42 -7.30 0.27 -24.85
N GLU A 43 -6.33 0.82 -24.10
CA GLU A 43 -5.16 0.10 -23.56
C GLU A 43 -5.36 -0.33 -22.10
N VAL A 44 -6.42 0.11 -21.43
CA VAL A 44 -6.70 -0.18 -20.01
C VAL A 44 -6.75 -1.69 -19.73
N GLU A 45 -7.41 -2.47 -20.58
CA GLU A 45 -7.55 -3.92 -20.38
C GLU A 45 -6.18 -4.63 -20.45
N GLU A 46 -5.31 -4.19 -21.36
CA GLU A 46 -3.96 -4.74 -21.53
C GLU A 46 -3.09 -4.44 -20.29
N HIS A 47 -3.04 -3.19 -19.86
CA HIS A 47 -2.25 -2.80 -18.68
C HIS A 47 -2.81 -3.36 -17.37
N PHE A 48 -4.13 -3.49 -17.26
CA PHE A 48 -4.75 -4.21 -16.13
C PHE A 48 -4.28 -5.68 -16.09
N ALA A 49 -4.26 -6.37 -17.22
CA ALA A 49 -3.80 -7.75 -17.29
C ALA A 49 -2.32 -7.90 -16.92
N ILE A 50 -1.47 -6.95 -17.31
CA ILE A 50 -0.07 -6.87 -16.88
C ILE A 50 0.01 -6.75 -15.35
N ALA A 51 -0.68 -5.77 -14.76
CA ALA A 51 -0.65 -5.54 -13.31
C ALA A 51 -1.10 -6.78 -12.51
N VAL A 52 -2.15 -7.47 -12.96
CA VAL A 52 -2.61 -8.73 -12.33
C VAL A 52 -1.55 -9.83 -12.46
N ALA A 53 -0.99 -10.01 -13.66
CA ALA A 53 0.04 -11.00 -13.93
C ALA A 53 1.28 -10.80 -13.04
N ASP A 54 1.74 -9.56 -12.89
CA ASP A 54 2.92 -9.23 -12.09
C ASP A 54 2.67 -9.35 -10.58
N ALA A 55 1.45 -9.06 -10.12
CA ALA A 55 1.04 -9.34 -8.75
C ALA A 55 1.09 -10.84 -8.43
N ILE A 56 0.54 -11.69 -9.32
CA ILE A 56 0.55 -13.15 -9.18
C ILE A 56 2.00 -13.67 -9.22
N LEU A 57 2.78 -13.21 -10.19
CA LEU A 57 4.17 -13.60 -10.36
C LEU A 57 4.98 -13.34 -9.09
N LEU A 58 4.83 -12.14 -8.53
CA LEU A 58 5.49 -11.75 -7.29
C LEU A 58 5.06 -12.64 -6.12
N ALA A 59 3.77 -12.97 -6.00
CA ALA A 59 3.28 -13.85 -4.95
C ALA A 59 3.90 -15.26 -5.04
N PHE A 60 4.00 -15.84 -6.25
CA PHE A 60 4.70 -17.11 -6.46
C PHE A 60 6.19 -17.03 -6.12
N GLN A 61 6.88 -15.98 -6.55
CA GLN A 61 8.31 -15.78 -6.24
C GLN A 61 8.57 -15.63 -4.74
N LEU A 62 7.74 -14.85 -4.04
CA LEU A 62 7.81 -14.72 -2.59
C LEU A 62 7.57 -16.08 -1.92
N ASN A 63 6.57 -16.84 -2.36
CA ASN A 63 6.28 -18.16 -1.82
C ASN A 63 7.46 -19.11 -2.00
N ASP A 64 8.07 -19.18 -3.19
CA ASP A 64 9.24 -20.02 -3.46
C ASP A 64 10.43 -19.68 -2.55
N HIS A 65 10.74 -18.39 -2.40
CA HIS A 65 11.88 -17.94 -1.60
C HIS A 65 11.76 -18.20 -0.09
N VAL A 66 10.55 -18.21 0.45
CA VAL A 66 10.31 -18.41 1.88
C VAL A 66 9.49 -19.64 2.21
N TYR A 67 9.32 -20.56 1.26
CA TYR A 67 8.55 -21.79 1.45
C TYR A 67 9.08 -22.61 2.64
N PRO A 68 8.19 -23.19 3.50
CA PRO A 68 6.73 -23.11 3.49
C PRO A 68 6.14 -21.91 4.26
N CYS A 69 6.97 -21.05 4.82
CA CYS A 69 6.57 -20.05 5.82
C CYS A 69 5.48 -19.09 5.35
N LEU A 70 5.44 -18.73 4.06
CA LEU A 70 4.44 -17.77 3.56
C LEU A 70 3.02 -18.32 3.74
N ALA A 71 2.76 -19.54 3.27
CA ALA A 71 1.44 -20.17 3.35
C ALA A 71 1.09 -20.67 4.77
N GLU A 72 2.08 -20.89 5.63
CA GLU A 72 1.83 -21.25 7.03
C GLU A 72 1.45 -20.04 7.91
N VAL A 73 1.89 -18.83 7.53
CA VAL A 73 1.71 -17.62 8.34
C VAL A 73 0.61 -16.72 7.78
N PHE A 74 0.51 -16.60 6.46
CA PHE A 74 -0.40 -15.67 5.80
C PHE A 74 -1.47 -16.44 5.02
N GLU A 75 -2.71 -15.96 5.10
CA GLU A 75 -3.81 -16.47 4.27
C GLU A 75 -3.74 -15.94 2.84
N ALA A 76 -3.22 -14.72 2.68
CA ALA A 76 -3.10 -14.05 1.41
C ALA A 76 -1.88 -13.15 1.32
N VAL A 77 -1.41 -12.93 0.09
CA VAL A 77 -0.61 -11.76 -0.29
C VAL A 77 -1.58 -10.72 -0.84
N PHE A 78 -1.74 -9.60 -0.14
CA PHE A 78 -2.50 -8.46 -0.64
C PHE A 78 -1.58 -7.57 -1.46
N ALA A 79 -1.75 -7.57 -2.78
CA ALA A 79 -0.93 -6.82 -3.71
C ALA A 79 -1.64 -5.53 -4.13
N VAL A 80 -0.93 -4.42 -4.15
CA VAL A 80 -1.34 -3.15 -4.76
C VAL A 80 -0.31 -2.75 -5.80
N VAL A 81 -0.72 -2.70 -7.06
CA VAL A 81 0.14 -2.43 -8.20
C VAL A 81 -0.21 -1.05 -8.75
N VAL A 82 0.81 -0.20 -8.85
CA VAL A 82 0.66 1.16 -9.37
C VAL A 82 1.67 1.45 -10.48
N ASP A 83 1.37 2.40 -11.35
CA ASP A 83 2.34 2.93 -12.30
C ASP A 83 3.28 3.97 -11.66
N GLN A 84 4.14 4.61 -12.46
CA GLN A 84 5.16 5.55 -11.99
C GLN A 84 4.57 6.92 -11.59
N GLU A 85 3.31 7.19 -11.92
CA GLU A 85 2.52 8.33 -11.42
C GLU A 85 1.61 7.92 -10.26
N TYR A 86 1.75 6.67 -9.79
CA TYR A 86 1.04 6.07 -8.68
C TYR A 86 -0.46 5.81 -8.92
N ASN A 87 -0.93 5.78 -10.17
CA ASN A 87 -2.30 5.32 -10.41
C ASN A 87 -2.40 3.83 -10.10
N ALA A 88 -3.40 3.44 -9.31
CA ALA A 88 -3.70 2.05 -9.02
C ALA A 88 -4.21 1.35 -10.28
N TRP A 89 -3.63 0.19 -10.60
CA TRP A 89 -4.09 -0.67 -11.68
C TRP A 89 -4.80 -1.91 -11.14
N PHE A 90 -4.28 -2.46 -10.05
CA PHE A 90 -4.82 -3.64 -9.38
C PHE A 90 -4.62 -3.54 -7.86
N GLY A 91 -5.64 -3.96 -7.12
CA GLY A 91 -5.56 -4.21 -5.68
C GLY A 91 -6.34 -5.48 -5.33
N GLY A 92 -5.73 -6.46 -4.68
CA GLY A 92 -6.44 -7.70 -4.37
C GLY A 92 -5.67 -8.72 -3.54
N HIS A 93 -6.39 -9.69 -3.00
CA HIS A 93 -5.83 -10.79 -2.23
C HIS A 93 -5.50 -11.98 -3.15
N ILE A 94 -4.25 -12.42 -3.13
CA ILE A 94 -3.79 -13.64 -3.78
C ILE A 94 -3.62 -14.70 -2.69
N LEU A 95 -4.47 -15.74 -2.72
CA LEU A 95 -4.61 -16.65 -1.59
C LEU A 95 -3.43 -17.64 -1.57
N THR A 96 -2.72 -17.69 -0.45
CA THR A 96 -1.46 -18.46 -0.33
C THR A 96 -1.68 -19.96 -0.50
N ARG A 97 -2.87 -20.47 -0.17
CA ARG A 97 -3.28 -21.85 -0.42
C ARG A 97 -3.22 -22.28 -1.88
N SER A 98 -3.29 -21.33 -2.81
CA SER A 98 -3.20 -21.57 -4.25
C SER A 98 -1.76 -21.47 -4.80
N LEU A 99 -0.80 -21.02 -3.98
CA LEU A 99 0.59 -20.82 -4.38
C LEU A 99 1.40 -22.11 -4.17
N ALA A 100 1.55 -22.91 -5.23
CA ALA A 100 2.50 -24.00 -5.23
C ALA A 100 3.96 -23.48 -5.17
N PRO A 101 4.91 -24.17 -4.51
CA PRO A 101 6.31 -23.80 -4.55
C PRO A 101 6.89 -24.13 -5.93
N VAL A 102 7.13 -23.10 -6.73
CA VAL A 102 7.65 -23.21 -8.09
C VAL A 102 8.73 -22.15 -8.31
N SER A 103 9.91 -22.58 -8.73
CA SER A 103 11.07 -21.69 -8.89
C SER A 103 10.94 -20.74 -10.07
N GLU A 104 10.19 -21.13 -11.09
CA GLU A 104 9.93 -20.34 -12.30
C GLU A 104 8.44 -20.50 -12.66
N PRO A 105 7.55 -19.67 -12.09
CA PRO A 105 6.14 -19.69 -12.44
C PRO A 105 5.93 -19.31 -13.91
N THR A 106 4.96 -19.98 -14.52
CA THR A 106 4.52 -19.90 -15.90
C THR A 106 3.08 -19.40 -15.94
N LEU A 107 2.60 -18.96 -17.11
CA LEU A 107 1.22 -18.53 -17.28
C LEU A 107 0.20 -19.61 -16.84
N SER A 108 0.49 -20.90 -17.03
CA SER A 108 -0.41 -21.97 -16.56
C SER A 108 -0.56 -22.06 -15.04
N GLN A 109 0.43 -21.58 -14.28
CA GLN A 109 0.33 -21.46 -12.83
C GLN A 109 -0.43 -20.19 -12.43
N PHE A 110 -0.51 -19.18 -13.30
CA PHE A 110 -1.31 -17.99 -13.03
C PHE A 110 -2.80 -18.34 -13.06
N ASP A 111 -3.22 -19.21 -13.98
CA ASP A 111 -4.60 -19.74 -14.04
C ASP A 111 -5.01 -20.51 -12.77
N SER A 112 -4.04 -20.96 -11.97
CA SER A 112 -4.29 -21.67 -10.71
C SER A 112 -4.34 -20.76 -9.49
N ALA A 113 -3.94 -19.49 -9.62
CA ALA A 113 -3.98 -18.53 -8.53
C ALA A 113 -5.42 -18.18 -8.18
N GLU A 114 -5.80 -18.34 -6.91
CA GLU A 114 -7.07 -17.84 -6.39
C GLU A 114 -6.92 -16.37 -6.02
N ILE A 115 -7.70 -15.49 -6.66
CA ILE A 115 -7.62 -14.04 -6.50
C ILE A 115 -8.98 -13.50 -6.06
N GLU A 116 -8.98 -12.67 -5.03
CA GLU A 116 -10.12 -11.89 -4.57
C GLU A 116 -9.82 -10.39 -4.82
N PRO A 117 -10.28 -9.83 -5.95
CA PRO A 117 -9.99 -8.44 -6.28
C PRO A 117 -10.76 -7.48 -5.37
N VAL A 118 -10.05 -6.46 -4.87
CA VAL A 118 -10.62 -5.32 -4.14
C VAL A 118 -10.76 -4.11 -5.06
N TYR A 119 -9.82 -3.92 -5.98
CA TYR A 119 -9.78 -2.85 -6.95
C TYR A 119 -9.32 -3.36 -8.33
N MET A 120 -10.00 -2.91 -9.39
CA MET A 120 -9.66 -3.20 -10.78
C MET A 120 -9.88 -1.94 -11.62
N ARG A 121 -8.81 -1.39 -12.21
CA ARG A 121 -8.93 -0.21 -13.07
C ARG A 121 -9.86 -0.47 -14.25
N GLN A 122 -10.86 0.39 -14.44
CA GLN A 122 -11.82 0.35 -15.56
C GLN A 122 -11.67 1.54 -16.52
N GLU A 123 -11.02 2.61 -16.07
CA GLU A 123 -10.91 3.87 -16.79
C GLU A 123 -9.45 4.27 -16.96
N ALA A 124 -9.16 5.00 -18.04
CA ALA A 124 -7.85 5.55 -18.30
C ALA A 124 -7.33 6.35 -17.07
N PRO A 125 -6.05 6.20 -16.71
CA PRO A 125 -5.45 6.95 -15.61
C PRO A 125 -5.49 8.47 -15.85
N GLU A 126 -5.59 9.21 -14.76
CA GLU A 126 -5.33 10.65 -14.76
C GLU A 126 -3.81 10.87 -14.68
N THR A 127 -3.32 11.87 -15.42
CA THR A 127 -1.88 12.18 -15.51
C THR A 127 -1.58 13.48 -14.78
N TRP A 128 -0.52 13.47 -13.98
CA TRP A 128 -0.08 14.59 -13.14
C TRP A 128 1.32 15.09 -13.55
N ALA A 129 2.06 14.34 -14.37
CA ALA A 129 3.46 14.60 -14.69
C ALA A 129 3.75 15.89 -15.47
N ASP A 130 2.74 16.55 -16.04
CA ASP A 130 2.94 17.78 -16.80
C ASP A 130 2.94 19.04 -15.91
N GLU A 131 2.61 18.93 -14.62
CA GLU A 131 2.61 20.04 -13.68
C GLU A 131 3.91 20.07 -12.86
N GLU A 132 4.69 21.15 -13.00
CA GLU A 132 5.86 21.37 -12.14
C GLU A 132 5.38 21.71 -10.72
N PRO A 133 5.82 20.98 -9.68
CA PRO A 133 5.35 21.24 -8.32
C PRO A 133 5.68 22.67 -7.88
N GLU A 134 4.70 23.33 -7.27
CA GLU A 134 4.91 24.67 -6.74
C GLU A 134 6.04 24.71 -5.69
N ALA A 135 6.62 25.90 -5.48
CA ALA A 135 7.66 26.06 -4.47
C ALA A 135 7.11 25.72 -3.06
N GLY A 136 7.68 24.68 -2.44
CA GLY A 136 7.24 24.17 -1.13
C GLY A 136 6.40 22.90 -1.22
N ALA A 137 6.00 22.46 -2.41
CA ALA A 137 5.43 21.14 -2.64
C ALA A 137 6.49 20.03 -2.56
N CYS A 138 6.05 18.83 -2.17
CA CYS A 138 6.87 17.64 -2.11
C CYS A 138 6.21 16.51 -2.91
N LEU A 139 7.06 15.72 -3.60
CA LEU A 139 6.61 14.54 -4.33
C LEU A 139 6.67 13.30 -3.43
N TRP A 140 5.86 12.29 -3.74
CA TRP A 140 5.81 11.05 -2.97
C TRP A 140 7.18 10.41 -2.67
N PRO A 141 8.16 10.33 -3.61
CA PRO A 141 9.49 9.80 -3.29
C PRO A 141 10.23 10.54 -2.17
N GLN A 142 9.96 11.84 -2.01
CA GLN A 142 10.56 12.67 -0.96
C GLN A 142 9.88 12.38 0.38
N VAL A 143 8.56 12.47 0.43
CA VAL A 143 7.72 12.16 1.61
C VAL A 143 8.01 10.76 2.12
N ARG A 144 7.99 9.76 1.24
CA ARG A 144 8.27 8.37 1.60
C ARG A 144 9.65 8.16 2.21
N ARG A 145 10.66 8.92 1.79
CA ARG A 145 12.00 8.84 2.39
C ARG A 145 12.00 9.35 3.83
N SER A 146 11.29 10.45 4.10
CA SER A 146 11.10 10.95 5.45
C SER A 146 10.34 9.94 6.30
N LEU A 147 9.21 9.42 5.80
CA LEU A 147 8.39 8.42 6.49
C LEU A 147 9.19 7.15 6.81
N ARG A 148 9.99 6.63 5.86
CA ARG A 148 10.87 5.48 6.12
C ARG A 148 11.90 5.74 7.20
N THR A 149 12.38 6.98 7.33
CA THR A 149 13.33 7.33 8.39
C THR A 149 12.67 7.27 9.76
N LEU A 150 11.38 7.63 9.85
CA LEU A 150 10.56 7.43 11.04
C LEU A 150 10.32 5.93 11.30
N GLU A 151 10.00 5.18 10.25
CA GLU A 151 9.70 3.75 10.32
C GLU A 151 10.92 2.89 10.70
N ASP A 152 12.10 3.21 10.18
CA ASP A 152 13.37 2.53 10.53
C ASP A 152 13.79 2.83 11.98
N ALA A 153 13.31 3.94 12.55
CA ALA A 153 13.51 4.27 13.97
C ALA A 153 12.54 3.49 14.89
N GLN A 154 11.38 3.11 14.37
CA GLN A 154 10.39 2.25 15.02
C GLN A 154 10.61 0.78 14.54
N ARG A 155 9.97 -0.23 15.15
CA ARG A 155 10.27 -1.64 14.83
C ARG A 155 9.19 -2.22 13.92
N GLY A 156 9.60 -2.74 12.75
CA GLY A 156 9.15 -4.04 12.21
C GLY A 156 7.92 -4.08 11.30
N LEU A 157 6.78 -3.51 11.69
CA LEU A 157 5.48 -3.72 11.02
C LEU A 157 4.90 -2.49 10.35
N GLU A 158 5.73 -1.48 10.15
CA GLU A 158 5.29 -0.19 9.64
C GLU A 158 5.49 -0.09 8.14
N GLY A 159 4.64 0.72 7.52
CA GLY A 159 4.82 1.05 6.13
C GLY A 159 3.77 2.03 5.66
N SER A 160 4.17 2.85 4.71
CA SER A 160 3.27 3.75 4.00
C SER A 160 3.39 3.57 2.49
N TYR A 161 2.27 3.76 1.80
CA TYR A 161 2.21 3.81 0.34
C TYR A 161 1.13 4.79 -0.14
N LEU A 162 1.27 5.23 -1.39
CA LEU A 162 0.33 6.11 -2.07
C LEU A 162 -0.21 5.41 -3.29
N PHE A 163 -1.48 5.64 -3.59
CA PHE A 163 -2.09 5.29 -4.86
C PHE A 163 -3.20 6.27 -5.23
N THR A 164 -3.50 6.37 -6.52
CA THR A 164 -4.59 7.20 -7.06
C THR A 164 -5.59 6.31 -7.78
N ASP A 165 -6.88 6.46 -7.48
CA ASP A 165 -7.99 5.77 -8.16
C ASP A 165 -9.10 6.77 -8.54
N GLU A 166 -10.24 6.29 -9.02
CA GLU A 166 -11.38 7.13 -9.42
C GLU A 166 -12.02 7.93 -8.27
N THR A 167 -11.67 7.61 -7.02
CA THR A 167 -12.13 8.29 -5.81
C THR A 167 -11.13 9.31 -5.27
N GLY A 168 -9.94 9.40 -5.89
CA GLY A 168 -8.94 10.41 -5.63
C GLY A 168 -7.58 9.84 -5.22
N VAL A 169 -6.82 10.65 -4.48
CA VAL A 169 -5.47 10.34 -4.01
C VAL A 169 -5.54 9.78 -2.60
N HIS A 170 -4.98 8.59 -2.42
CA HIS A 170 -4.99 7.86 -1.16
C HIS A 170 -3.59 7.65 -0.62
N VAL A 171 -3.40 7.94 0.66
CA VAL A 171 -2.22 7.51 1.41
C VAL A 171 -2.66 6.46 2.42
N TRP A 172 -2.09 5.26 2.33
CA TRP A 172 -2.19 4.23 3.35
C TRP A 172 -0.97 4.29 4.25
N THR A 173 -1.20 4.21 5.56
CA THR A 173 -0.13 4.10 6.55
C THR A 173 -0.48 3.09 7.62
N GLN A 174 0.48 2.26 7.97
CA GLN A 174 0.42 1.34 9.08
C GLN A 174 1.50 1.65 10.12
N ARG A 175 1.12 1.60 11.40
CA ARG A 175 2.02 1.81 12.54
C ARG A 175 1.89 0.70 13.58
N GLU A 176 3.02 0.28 14.15
CA GLU A 176 3.06 -0.62 15.29
C GLU A 176 3.16 0.20 16.58
N VAL A 177 2.15 0.12 17.45
CA VAL A 177 2.19 0.83 18.74
C VAL A 177 2.45 -0.13 19.89
N ALA A 178 3.40 0.25 20.75
CA ALA A 178 3.63 -0.42 22.02
C ALA A 178 2.69 0.15 23.11
N GLY A 179 1.37 0.04 22.93
CA GLY A 179 0.44 0.69 23.87
C GLY A 179 -1.04 0.57 23.52
N ASP A 180 -1.86 1.39 24.17
CA ASP A 180 -3.28 1.52 23.87
C ASP A 180 -3.54 2.46 22.67
N ALA A 181 -4.77 2.45 22.16
CA ALA A 181 -5.19 3.28 21.03
C ALA A 181 -5.05 4.80 21.26
N SER A 182 -4.82 5.26 22.50
CA SER A 182 -4.61 6.70 22.78
C SER A 182 -3.20 7.16 22.40
N THR A 183 -2.23 6.24 22.40
CA THR A 183 -0.83 6.50 21.98
C THR A 183 -0.74 6.74 20.47
N VAL A 184 -1.66 6.13 19.71
CA VAL A 184 -1.79 6.28 18.25
C VAL A 184 -1.85 7.73 17.82
N PHE A 185 -2.69 8.54 18.46
CA PHE A 185 -2.89 9.93 18.04
C PHE A 185 -1.64 10.79 18.21
N PHE A 186 -0.73 10.41 19.11
CA PHE A 186 0.58 11.05 19.25
C PHE A 186 1.57 10.63 18.16
N GLU A 187 1.50 9.38 17.68
CA GLU A 187 2.38 8.93 16.59
C GLU A 187 1.87 9.35 15.21
N LEU A 188 0.56 9.48 15.05
CA LEU A 188 -0.04 10.09 13.85
C LEU A 188 0.30 11.58 13.72
N TRP A 189 0.77 12.21 14.80
CA TRP A 189 1.19 13.61 14.84
C TRP A 189 2.37 13.90 13.89
N ASP A 190 3.25 12.92 13.73
CA ASP A 190 4.45 13.03 12.90
C ASP A 190 4.17 12.82 11.41
N LEU A 191 3.00 12.26 11.05
CA LEU A 191 2.63 12.04 9.65
C LEU A 191 2.22 13.33 8.95
N ALA A 192 1.48 14.22 9.62
CA ALA A 192 0.85 15.34 8.95
C ALA A 192 1.83 16.36 8.35
N PRO A 193 2.93 16.76 9.03
CA PRO A 193 3.91 17.66 8.41
C PRO A 193 4.51 17.08 7.12
N GLU A 194 4.72 15.76 7.07
CA GLU A 194 5.26 15.09 5.89
C GLU A 194 4.25 14.98 4.75
N LEU A 195 2.95 14.84 5.07
CA LEU A 195 1.88 14.75 4.09
C LEU A 195 1.33 16.12 3.65
N ALA A 196 1.58 17.18 4.42
CA ALA A 196 0.98 18.49 4.17
C ALA A 196 1.48 19.16 2.88
N CYS A 197 2.71 18.86 2.45
CA CYS A 197 3.27 19.39 1.21
C CYS A 197 3.02 18.51 -0.02
N LEU A 198 2.39 17.34 0.15
CA LEU A 198 2.34 16.31 -0.89
C LEU A 198 1.51 16.78 -2.10
N VAL A 199 2.06 16.60 -3.30
CA VAL A 199 1.37 16.84 -4.57
C VAL A 199 1.35 15.55 -5.42
N PRO A 200 0.19 15.12 -5.94
CA PRO A 200 -1.13 15.71 -5.67
C PRO A 200 -1.54 15.57 -4.20
N GLU A 201 -2.38 16.48 -3.73
CA GLU A 201 -2.83 16.49 -2.34
C GLU A 201 -3.62 15.21 -2.04
N PRO A 202 -3.43 14.55 -0.89
CA PRO A 202 -4.25 13.40 -0.53
C PRO A 202 -5.70 13.85 -0.33
N ASP A 203 -6.63 13.10 -0.88
CA ASP A 203 -8.06 13.19 -0.55
C ASP A 203 -8.35 12.44 0.74
N TRP A 204 -7.69 11.29 0.93
CA TRP A 204 -7.85 10.43 2.10
C TRP A 204 -6.52 9.91 2.63
N VAL A 205 -6.37 9.97 3.95
CA VAL A 205 -5.30 9.27 4.66
C VAL A 205 -5.92 8.16 5.50
N TRP A 206 -5.60 6.93 5.16
CA TRP A 206 -6.04 5.73 5.86
C TRP A 206 -4.97 5.30 6.84
N VAL A 207 -5.41 4.99 8.06
CA VAL A 207 -4.55 4.64 9.17
C VAL A 207 -4.94 3.26 9.66
N THR A 208 -3.96 2.37 9.69
CA THR A 208 -4.03 1.08 10.37
C THR A 208 -3.04 1.08 11.54
N VAL A 209 -3.52 0.69 12.71
CA VAL A 209 -2.67 0.51 13.89
C VAL A 209 -2.70 -0.95 14.26
N VAL A 210 -1.51 -1.51 14.47
CA VAL A 210 -1.36 -2.91 14.88
C VAL A 210 -0.59 -3.03 16.19
N ASP A 211 -0.84 -4.13 16.91
CA ASP A 211 0.03 -4.57 18.00
C ASP A 211 1.31 -5.22 17.47
N TYR A 212 2.23 -5.60 18.38
CA TYR A 212 3.50 -6.28 18.05
C TYR A 212 3.33 -7.65 17.35
N ARG A 213 2.11 -8.18 17.24
CA ARG A 213 1.77 -9.42 16.53
C ARG A 213 1.13 -9.15 15.18
N GLY A 214 0.95 -7.88 14.80
CA GLY A 214 0.24 -7.44 13.60
C GLY A 214 -1.27 -7.39 13.75
N GLN A 215 -1.81 -7.62 14.96
CA GLN A 215 -3.25 -7.59 15.18
C GLN A 215 -3.77 -6.16 15.11
N MET A 216 -4.76 -5.93 14.24
CA MET A 216 -5.38 -4.61 14.10
C MET A 216 -6.03 -4.18 15.42
N THR A 217 -5.62 -3.03 15.93
CA THR A 217 -6.20 -2.39 17.12
C THR A 217 -7.05 -1.18 16.77
N LEU A 218 -6.77 -0.55 15.63
CA LEU A 218 -7.52 0.57 15.10
C LEU A 218 -7.42 0.57 13.58
N PHE A 219 -8.54 0.85 12.92
CA PHE A 219 -8.57 1.17 11.50
C PHE A 219 -9.46 2.39 11.30
N GLY A 220 -9.05 3.30 10.44
CA GLY A 220 -9.87 4.45 10.12
C GLY A 220 -9.27 5.27 9.01
N ARG A 221 -9.95 6.36 8.70
CA ARG A 221 -9.52 7.31 7.69
C ARG A 221 -9.79 8.73 8.15
N VAL A 222 -9.07 9.66 7.56
CA VAL A 222 -9.29 11.09 7.73
C VAL A 222 -9.27 11.75 6.35
N PRO A 223 -10.11 12.77 6.12
CA PRO A 223 -9.98 13.62 4.93
C PRO A 223 -8.60 14.29 4.91
N GLY A 224 -7.99 14.40 3.75
CA GLY A 224 -6.67 15.02 3.63
C GLY A 224 -6.65 16.49 4.00
N GLU A 225 -7.77 17.22 3.85
CA GLU A 225 -7.90 18.60 4.32
C GLU A 225 -7.64 18.74 5.82
N ALA A 226 -7.99 17.74 6.63
CA ALA A 226 -7.78 17.76 8.08
C ALA A 226 -6.29 17.62 8.44
N VAL A 227 -5.52 16.93 7.59
CA VAL A 227 -4.06 16.78 7.70
C VAL A 227 -3.36 18.10 7.36
N ARG A 228 -3.96 18.89 6.46
CA ARG A 228 -3.44 20.20 5.99
C ARG A 228 -3.98 21.40 6.80
N SER A 229 -4.86 21.17 7.76
CA SER A 229 -5.53 22.22 8.52
C SER A 229 -4.59 23.00 9.45
N GLU A 230 -4.77 24.31 9.53
CA GLU A 230 -4.08 25.17 10.51
C GLU A 230 -4.38 24.80 11.98
N THR A 231 -5.50 24.11 12.22
CA THR A 231 -5.91 23.66 13.57
C THR A 231 -5.42 22.26 13.91
N TYR A 232 -4.48 21.71 13.13
CA TYR A 232 -3.86 20.43 13.39
C TYR A 232 -3.21 20.35 14.79
N PRO A 233 -3.36 19.23 15.54
CA PRO A 233 -4.03 17.97 15.16
C PRO A 233 -5.54 17.95 15.46
N GLY A 234 -6.12 19.05 15.95
CA GLY A 234 -7.53 19.09 16.37
C GLY A 234 -8.48 18.63 15.28
N ALA A 235 -8.31 19.16 14.05
CA ALA A 235 -9.09 18.76 12.89
C ALA A 235 -8.91 17.27 12.55
N PHE A 236 -7.69 16.74 12.64
CA PHE A 236 -7.41 15.33 12.38
C PHE A 236 -8.17 14.42 13.35
N ILE A 237 -8.10 14.71 14.66
CA ILE A 237 -8.76 13.90 15.69
C ILE A 237 -10.28 13.99 15.56
N GLU A 238 -10.81 15.19 15.32
CA GLU A 238 -12.25 15.43 15.19
C GLU A 238 -12.85 14.71 13.98
N GLN A 239 -12.10 14.63 12.88
CA GLN A 239 -12.56 14.05 11.62
C GLN A 239 -12.11 12.60 11.41
N PHE A 240 -11.43 12.00 12.38
CA PHE A 240 -10.99 10.61 12.27
C PHE A 240 -12.19 9.66 12.32
N GLU A 241 -12.52 9.06 11.19
CA GLU A 241 -13.58 8.06 11.04
C GLU A 241 -13.04 6.69 11.43
N ALA A 242 -13.06 6.38 12.73
CA ALA A 242 -12.69 5.06 13.23
C ALA A 242 -13.74 4.00 12.85
N ARG A 243 -13.27 2.86 12.35
CA ARG A 243 -14.02 1.61 12.37
C ARG A 243 -13.43 0.73 13.48
N GLY A 244 -14.29 0.24 14.36
CA GLY A 244 -13.89 -0.78 15.32
C GLY A 244 -13.43 -2.05 14.59
N PRO A 245 -12.59 -2.88 15.23
CA PRO A 245 -12.37 -4.24 14.77
C PRO A 245 -13.68 -5.04 14.76
#